data_AF-A0A0R0K2Q3-F1
#
_entry.id   AF-A0A0R0K2Q3-F1
#
_cell.length_a   1.000
_cell.length_b   1.000
_cell.length_c   1.000
_cell.angle_alpha   90.00
_cell.angle_beta   90.00
_cell.angle_gamma   90.00
#
_symmetry.space_group_name_H-M   'P 1'
#
loop_
_entity.id
_entity.type
_entity.pdbx_description
1 polymer ?
#
loop_
_entity_poly.entity_id
_entity_poly.type
_entity_poly.pdbx_seq_one_letter_code
_entity_poly.pdbx_strand_id
1 'polypeptide(L)'
;MTKHIRATHAPVHGHIDVRPLFHVVVDIFHRSLSHPWLALFRYMCGKQGQMDAMKSSAYQSDLANVLDISYHAINKIFLRDVHATTMGILGMLSSYSWDAKVVIALAANFKEFWLVAQLHATNRLAKSFQTINNLLKAMLDVTNNVVQFHELPSQYIDPEAPEMLTASNLIPGAVYWTIRSIVSCASHVLDITGLGQGYLTSTTETWELSSLAHKLDNINTHLRMQLTLCPQEAFETLRLLFERSPQDNSKVLKAMFCSQDDSLPLFDGSSKQRLNPETVSIEVLRRKIVLLYVAFWKQEL
;
A
#
# COMPACT_ATOMS: atom_id res chain seq x y z
N MET A 1 -8.68 19.71 -5.86
CA MET A 1 -8.70 18.25 -5.63
C MET A 1 -7.98 17.85 -4.34
N THR A 2 -6.67 18.12 -4.23
CA THR A 2 -5.81 17.59 -3.15
C THR A 2 -6.25 17.96 -1.73
N LYS A 3 -6.80 19.16 -1.52
CA LYS A 3 -7.34 19.58 -0.21
C LYS A 3 -8.52 18.70 0.26
N HIS A 4 -9.42 18.33 -0.66
CA HIS A 4 -10.60 17.52 -0.31
C HIS A 4 -10.20 16.08 -0.01
N ILE A 5 -9.25 15.53 -0.79
CA ILE A 5 -8.67 14.21 -0.52
C ILE A 5 -7.99 14.21 0.86
N ARG A 6 -7.13 15.19 1.15
CA ARG A 6 -6.47 15.30 2.47
C ARG A 6 -7.46 15.44 3.62
N ALA A 7 -8.59 16.11 3.42
CA ALA A 7 -9.62 16.26 4.45
C ALA A 7 -10.27 14.92 4.86
N THR A 8 -10.18 13.88 4.04
CA THR A 8 -10.65 12.52 4.41
C THR A 8 -9.65 11.76 5.29
N HIS A 9 -8.46 12.33 5.53
CA HIS A 9 -7.38 11.64 6.23
C HIS A 9 -7.34 12.05 7.71
N ALA A 10 -7.80 11.14 8.57
CA ALA A 10 -7.82 11.31 10.02
C ALA A 10 -7.38 10.00 10.70
N PRO A 11 -6.09 9.62 10.57
CA PRO A 11 -5.60 8.34 11.08
C PRO A 11 -5.73 8.30 12.61
N VAL A 12 -6.42 7.27 13.11
CA VAL A 12 -6.60 7.01 14.55
C VAL A 12 -5.87 5.73 14.95
N HIS A 13 -5.75 4.79 14.01
CA HIS A 13 -5.08 3.52 14.25
C HIS A 13 -3.57 3.74 14.14
N GLY A 14 -2.83 3.15 15.07
CA GLY A 14 -1.37 3.07 14.97
C GLY A 14 -0.94 2.36 13.70
N HIS A 15 0.37 2.32 13.44
CA HIS A 15 0.93 1.66 12.27
C HIS A 15 0.37 0.23 12.09
N ILE A 16 -0.37 0.00 11.01
CA ILE A 16 -0.85 -1.33 10.61
C ILE A 16 0.12 -1.83 9.54
N ASP A 17 0.79 -2.95 9.80
CA ASP A 17 1.62 -3.59 8.80
C ASP A 17 0.74 -4.21 7.70
N VAL A 18 0.69 -3.53 6.55
CA VAL A 18 -0.14 -3.90 5.39
C VAL A 18 0.65 -4.73 4.38
N ARG A 19 1.97 -4.90 4.55
CA ARG A 19 2.83 -5.60 3.60
C ARG A 19 2.39 -7.06 3.38
N PRO A 20 2.05 -7.85 4.41
CA PRO A 20 1.55 -9.21 4.22
C PRO A 20 0.27 -9.24 3.38
N LEU A 21 -0.66 -8.32 3.63
CA LEU A 21 -1.91 -8.22 2.87
C LEU A 21 -1.64 -7.83 1.41
N PHE A 22 -0.74 -6.87 1.18
CA PHE A 22 -0.35 -6.46 -0.16
C PHE A 22 0.31 -7.61 -0.94
N HIS A 23 1.15 -8.42 -0.30
CA HIS A 23 1.76 -9.60 -0.92
C HIS A 23 0.72 -10.64 -1.33
N VAL A 24 -0.33 -10.85 -0.53
CA VAL A 24 -1.45 -11.73 -0.91
C VAL A 24 -2.16 -11.20 -2.17
N VAL A 25 -2.43 -9.89 -2.24
CA VAL A 25 -3.04 -9.27 -3.42
C VAL A 25 -2.17 -9.47 -4.68
N VAL A 26 -0.86 -9.23 -4.57
CA VAL A 26 0.10 -9.41 -5.67
C VAL A 26 0.19 -10.88 -6.12
N ASP A 27 0.23 -11.83 -5.17
CA ASP A 27 0.27 -13.27 -5.47
C ASP A 27 -1.01 -13.73 -6.19
N ILE A 28 -2.19 -13.27 -5.76
CA ILE A 28 -3.45 -13.59 -6.46
C ILE A 28 -3.44 -13.00 -7.88
N PHE A 29 -2.91 -11.78 -8.08
CA PHE A 29 -2.76 -11.18 -9.42
C PHE A 29 -1.90 -12.04 -10.33
N HIS A 30 -0.71 -12.42 -9.89
CA HIS A 30 0.19 -13.22 -10.72
C HIS A 30 -0.41 -14.60 -11.02
N ARG A 31 -1.01 -15.28 -10.04
CA ARG A 31 -1.67 -16.58 -10.27
C ARG A 31 -2.84 -16.49 -11.25
N SER A 32 -3.57 -15.38 -11.25
CA SER A 32 -4.69 -15.14 -12.16
C SER A 32 -4.26 -14.99 -13.62
N LEU A 33 -3.03 -14.51 -13.86
CA LEU A 33 -2.47 -14.34 -15.20
C LEU A 33 -1.80 -15.61 -15.75
N SER A 34 -1.39 -16.54 -14.88
CA SER A 34 -0.47 -17.62 -15.24
C SER A 34 -1.08 -19.01 -15.54
N HIS A 35 -2.41 -19.22 -15.46
CA HIS A 35 -2.95 -20.59 -15.61
C HIS A 35 -4.21 -20.77 -16.51
N PRO A 36 -4.23 -21.83 -17.36
CA PRO A 36 -5.44 -22.41 -17.99
C PRO A 36 -6.44 -23.06 -17.01
N TRP A 37 -6.40 -22.72 -15.72
CA TRP A 37 -7.19 -23.27 -14.62
C TRP A 37 -8.70 -23.02 -14.72
N LEU A 38 -9.15 -22.20 -15.68
CA LEU A 38 -10.57 -21.97 -15.99
C LEU A 38 -11.36 -23.27 -16.19
N ALA A 39 -10.71 -24.31 -16.73
CA ALA A 39 -11.33 -25.63 -16.91
C ALA A 39 -11.52 -26.40 -15.59
N LEU A 40 -10.58 -26.26 -14.63
CA LEU A 40 -10.62 -26.98 -13.35
C LEU A 40 -11.45 -26.25 -12.28
N PHE A 41 -11.52 -24.92 -12.29
CA PHE A 41 -12.38 -24.20 -11.34
C PHE A 41 -13.87 -24.43 -11.61
N ARG A 42 -14.27 -24.50 -12.89
CA ARG A 42 -15.64 -24.89 -13.29
C ARG A 42 -16.00 -26.30 -12.81
N TYR A 43 -15.00 -27.17 -12.63
CA TYR A 43 -15.16 -28.52 -12.08
C TYR A 43 -15.18 -28.53 -10.53
N MET A 44 -14.35 -27.71 -9.88
CA MET A 44 -14.25 -27.70 -8.40
C MET A 44 -15.33 -26.88 -7.70
N CYS A 45 -15.83 -25.80 -8.30
CA CYS A 45 -16.89 -24.97 -7.70
C CYS A 45 -18.27 -25.67 -7.68
N GLY A 46 -18.40 -26.81 -8.36
CA GLY A 46 -19.56 -27.72 -8.24
C GLY A 46 -19.57 -28.54 -6.95
N LYS A 47 -18.51 -28.48 -6.13
CA LYS A 47 -18.47 -29.06 -4.78
C LYS A 47 -18.16 -27.99 -3.76
N GLN A 48 -19.22 -27.41 -3.18
CA GLN A 48 -19.15 -26.73 -1.89
C GLN A 48 -18.64 -27.75 -0.86
N GLY A 49 -17.37 -27.63 -0.46
CA GLY A 49 -16.73 -28.52 0.49
C GLY A 49 -15.65 -27.78 1.26
N GLN A 50 -16.06 -27.21 2.39
CA GLN A 50 -15.28 -27.02 3.62
C GLN A 50 -13.80 -26.62 3.46
N MET A 51 -13.49 -25.34 3.69
CA MET A 51 -12.14 -24.93 4.09
C MET A 51 -12.15 -24.66 5.59
N ASP A 52 -11.33 -25.45 6.28
CA ASP A 52 -11.17 -25.46 7.73
C ASP A 52 -10.61 -24.13 8.27
N ALA A 53 -11.04 -23.87 9.51
CA ALA A 53 -10.74 -22.69 10.29
C ALA A 53 -9.25 -22.57 10.62
N MET A 54 -8.63 -21.47 10.16
CA MET A 54 -7.39 -20.98 10.74
C MET A 54 -7.74 -19.87 11.74
N LYS A 55 -7.70 -20.23 13.03
CA LYS A 55 -7.83 -19.29 14.15
C LYS A 55 -6.47 -18.63 14.43
N SER A 56 -6.38 -17.31 14.27
CA SER A 56 -5.61 -16.47 15.20
C SER A 56 -6.24 -15.07 15.37
N SER A 57 -6.54 -14.80 16.64
CA SER A 57 -7.06 -13.62 17.35
C SER A 57 -7.14 -12.24 16.67
N ALA A 58 -8.29 -11.57 16.91
CA ALA A 58 -8.60 -10.13 16.91
C ALA A 58 -8.20 -9.30 15.67
N TYR A 59 -6.93 -9.28 15.27
CA TYR A 59 -6.42 -8.55 14.11
C TYR A 59 -7.06 -8.98 12.80
N GLN A 60 -7.33 -10.28 12.65
CA GLN A 60 -7.97 -10.83 11.45
C GLN A 60 -9.46 -10.51 11.38
N SER A 61 -10.10 -10.24 12.53
CA SER A 61 -11.50 -9.82 12.62
C SER A 61 -11.67 -8.38 12.14
N ASP A 62 -10.79 -7.46 12.56
CA ASP A 62 -10.86 -6.07 12.10
C ASP A 62 -10.60 -5.98 10.60
N LEU A 63 -9.59 -6.69 10.10
CA LEU A 63 -9.32 -6.73 8.66
C LEU A 63 -10.49 -7.36 7.87
N ALA A 64 -11.06 -8.46 8.35
CA ALA A 64 -12.22 -9.10 7.72
C ALA A 64 -13.44 -8.18 7.71
N ASN A 65 -13.74 -7.52 8.84
CA ASN A 65 -14.84 -6.57 8.94
C ASN A 65 -14.62 -5.36 8.01
N VAL A 66 -13.38 -4.86 7.89
CA VAL A 66 -13.06 -3.73 7.02
C VAL A 66 -13.13 -4.11 5.53
N LEU A 67 -12.67 -5.31 5.19
CA LEU A 67 -12.83 -5.86 3.84
C LEU A 67 -14.31 -6.04 3.49
N ASP A 68 -15.13 -6.50 4.44
CA ASP A 68 -16.57 -6.70 4.25
C ASP A 68 -17.33 -5.36 4.16
N ILE A 69 -16.96 -4.36 4.98
CA ILE A 69 -17.50 -2.98 4.88
C ILE A 69 -17.10 -2.36 3.54
N SER A 70 -15.86 -2.52 3.10
CA SER A 70 -15.40 -2.03 1.80
C SER A 70 -16.16 -2.70 0.67
N TYR A 71 -16.31 -4.03 0.73
CA TYR A 71 -17.08 -4.81 -0.23
C TYR A 71 -18.56 -4.38 -0.29
N HIS A 72 -19.19 -4.19 0.87
CA HIS A 72 -20.59 -3.81 0.95
C HIS A 72 -20.84 -2.37 0.49
N ALA A 73 -19.92 -1.45 0.76
CA ALA A 73 -20.03 -0.08 0.30
C ALA A 73 -19.77 0.05 -1.21
N ILE A 74 -18.83 -0.73 -1.75
CA ILE A 74 -18.54 -0.73 -3.20
C ILE A 74 -19.70 -1.31 -4.00
N ASN A 75 -20.37 -2.35 -3.49
CA ASN A 75 -21.57 -2.89 -4.14
C ASN A 75 -22.83 -2.01 -3.98
N LYS A 76 -22.85 -1.06 -3.04
CA LYS A 76 -24.05 -0.25 -2.73
C LYS A 76 -23.99 1.19 -3.22
N ILE A 77 -22.80 1.71 -3.54
CA ILE A 77 -22.69 3.05 -4.12
C ILE A 77 -22.96 2.93 -5.62
N PHE A 78 -24.07 3.53 -6.05
CA PHE A 78 -24.48 3.64 -7.44
C PHE A 78 -23.27 3.99 -8.32
N LEU A 79 -22.81 3.03 -9.13
CA LEU A 79 -21.65 3.10 -10.05
C LEU A 79 -21.82 4.15 -11.17
N ARG A 80 -22.60 5.21 -10.97
CA ARG A 80 -22.76 6.32 -11.93
C ARG A 80 -21.84 7.51 -11.62
N ASP A 81 -21.39 7.67 -10.38
CA ASP A 81 -20.39 8.71 -10.04
C ASP A 81 -19.15 8.08 -9.41
N VAL A 82 -18.14 7.85 -10.25
CA VAL A 82 -16.84 7.30 -9.87
C VAL A 82 -16.16 8.21 -8.82
N HIS A 83 -16.28 9.53 -8.93
CA HIS A 83 -15.63 10.45 -7.99
C HIS A 83 -16.28 10.39 -6.62
N ALA A 84 -17.62 10.47 -6.55
CA ALA A 84 -18.35 10.37 -5.29
C ALA A 84 -18.09 9.02 -4.60
N THR A 85 -18.07 7.93 -5.36
CA THR A 85 -17.73 6.59 -4.84
C THR A 85 -16.31 6.55 -4.28
N THR A 86 -15.33 7.10 -5.01
CA THR A 86 -13.94 7.17 -4.57
C THR A 86 -13.80 7.96 -3.27
N MET A 87 -14.48 9.10 -3.17
CA MET A 87 -14.48 9.92 -1.95
C MET A 87 -15.17 9.21 -0.78
N GLY A 88 -16.23 8.45 -1.06
CA GLY A 88 -16.90 7.60 -0.06
C GLY A 88 -15.96 6.54 0.51
N ILE A 89 -15.21 5.83 -0.34
CA ILE A 89 -14.20 4.84 0.08
C ILE A 89 -13.12 5.49 0.94
N LEU A 90 -12.59 6.63 0.51
CA LEU A 90 -11.60 7.38 1.28
C LEU A 90 -12.12 7.82 2.66
N GLY A 91 -13.38 8.26 2.72
CA GLY A 91 -14.04 8.65 3.97
C GLY A 91 -14.24 7.47 4.93
N MET A 92 -14.68 6.31 4.42
CA MET A 92 -14.84 5.10 5.23
C MET A 92 -13.51 4.60 5.80
N LEU A 93 -12.44 4.71 5.01
CA LEU A 93 -11.11 4.32 5.45
C LEU A 93 -10.38 5.45 6.18
N SER A 94 -11.05 6.55 6.56
CA SER A 94 -10.43 7.76 7.09
C SER A 94 -9.45 7.53 8.24
N SER A 95 -9.75 6.58 9.13
CA SER A 95 -8.97 6.17 10.31
C SER A 95 -7.65 5.45 10.01
N TYR A 96 -7.45 5.05 8.76
CA TYR A 96 -6.27 4.32 8.28
C TYR A 96 -5.22 5.26 7.66
N SER A 97 -3.96 4.83 7.66
CA SER A 97 -2.87 5.48 6.92
C SER A 97 -3.07 5.36 5.40
N TRP A 98 -2.30 6.11 4.61
CA TRP A 98 -2.47 6.17 3.15
C TRP A 98 -2.18 4.84 2.44
N ASP A 99 -1.12 4.15 2.87
CA ASP A 99 -0.76 2.80 2.47
C ASP A 99 -1.86 1.79 2.81
N ALA A 100 -2.37 1.82 4.04
CA ALA A 100 -3.46 0.94 4.46
C ALA A 100 -4.74 1.18 3.66
N LYS A 101 -5.10 2.44 3.41
CA LYS A 101 -6.24 2.81 2.55
C LYS A 101 -6.19 2.13 1.18
N VAL A 102 -5.03 2.24 0.51
CA VAL A 102 -4.89 1.72 -0.85
C VAL A 102 -4.81 0.18 -0.87
N VAL A 103 -4.11 -0.43 0.10
CA VAL A 103 -3.99 -1.89 0.17
C VAL A 103 -5.34 -2.54 0.50
N ILE A 104 -6.08 -2.00 1.47
CA ILE A 104 -7.41 -2.49 1.83
C ILE A 104 -8.38 -2.33 0.66
N ALA A 105 -8.38 -1.17 -0.02
CA ALA A 105 -9.21 -0.96 -1.19
C ALA A 105 -8.87 -1.97 -2.31
N LEU A 106 -7.60 -2.23 -2.59
CA LEU A 106 -7.21 -3.25 -3.57
C LEU A 106 -7.66 -4.64 -3.16
N ALA A 107 -7.40 -5.04 -1.91
CA ALA A 107 -7.75 -6.36 -1.40
C ALA A 107 -9.26 -6.63 -1.46
N ALA A 108 -10.09 -5.64 -1.12
CA ALA A 108 -11.54 -5.77 -1.17
C ALA A 108 -12.10 -6.01 -2.58
N ASN A 109 -11.47 -5.43 -3.60
CA ASN A 109 -11.94 -5.50 -5.00
C ASN A 109 -11.26 -6.60 -5.82
N PHE A 110 -10.20 -7.21 -5.28
CA PHE A 110 -9.41 -8.17 -6.04
C PHE A 110 -10.22 -9.38 -6.51
N LYS A 111 -11.16 -9.83 -5.68
CA LYS A 111 -12.07 -10.94 -5.98
C LYS A 111 -12.95 -10.66 -7.21
N GLU A 112 -13.39 -9.42 -7.39
CA GLU A 112 -14.28 -9.02 -8.48
C GLU A 112 -13.51 -8.92 -9.81
N PHE A 113 -12.27 -8.41 -9.79
CA PHE A 113 -11.40 -8.42 -10.97
C PHE A 113 -11.04 -9.83 -11.43
N TRP A 114 -10.89 -10.77 -10.49
CA TRP A 114 -10.58 -12.16 -10.80
C TRP A 114 -11.69 -12.87 -11.58
N LEU A 115 -12.96 -12.53 -11.33
CA LEU A 115 -14.10 -13.12 -12.07
C LEU A 115 -14.09 -12.75 -13.56
N VAL A 116 -13.51 -11.60 -13.92
CA VAL A 116 -13.45 -11.10 -15.31
C VAL A 116 -12.43 -11.86 -16.14
N ALA A 117 -11.33 -12.30 -15.52
CA ALA A 117 -10.37 -13.20 -16.18
C ALA A 117 -11.03 -14.50 -16.65
N GLN A 118 -12.20 -14.88 -16.11
CA GLN A 118 -12.94 -16.06 -16.54
C GLN A 118 -13.81 -15.86 -17.78
N LEU A 119 -14.12 -14.63 -18.17
CA LEU A 119 -15.03 -14.33 -19.29
C LEU A 119 -14.34 -14.32 -20.66
N HIS A 120 -13.11 -14.83 -20.75
CA HIS A 120 -12.17 -14.72 -21.87
C HIS A 120 -12.58 -15.41 -23.20
N ALA A 121 -13.87 -15.48 -23.52
CA ALA A 121 -14.43 -16.28 -24.60
C ALA A 121 -14.62 -15.55 -25.94
N THR A 122 -14.37 -14.24 -26.08
CA THR A 122 -14.51 -13.56 -27.39
C THR A 122 -13.47 -12.46 -27.64
N ASN A 123 -13.02 -12.32 -28.90
CA ASN A 123 -11.97 -11.39 -29.34
C ASN A 123 -12.21 -9.90 -28.95
N ARG A 124 -13.46 -9.47 -28.72
CA ARG A 124 -13.76 -8.11 -28.24
C ARG A 124 -13.36 -7.89 -26.78
N LEU A 125 -13.38 -8.95 -25.96
CA LEU A 125 -12.98 -8.92 -24.55
C LEU A 125 -11.47 -8.87 -24.37
N ALA A 126 -10.70 -9.31 -25.37
CA ALA A 126 -9.23 -9.32 -25.29
C ALA A 126 -8.64 -7.92 -25.12
N LYS A 127 -9.19 -6.91 -25.82
CA LYS A 127 -8.70 -5.52 -25.74
C LYS A 127 -9.03 -4.88 -24.38
N SER A 128 -10.27 -5.03 -23.90
CA SER A 128 -10.65 -4.52 -22.58
C SER A 128 -9.88 -5.23 -21.46
N PHE A 129 -9.68 -6.54 -21.58
CA PHE A 129 -8.87 -7.32 -20.64
C PHE A 129 -7.42 -6.83 -20.60
N GLN A 130 -6.79 -6.60 -21.75
CA GLN A 130 -5.43 -6.05 -21.79
C GLN A 130 -5.36 -4.67 -21.12
N THR A 131 -6.33 -3.80 -21.37
CA THR A 131 -6.39 -2.47 -20.74
C THR A 131 -6.57 -2.59 -19.22
N ILE A 132 -7.47 -3.46 -18.75
CA ILE A 132 -7.67 -3.71 -17.31
C ILE A 132 -6.39 -4.26 -16.67
N ASN A 133 -5.69 -5.21 -17.32
CA ASN A 133 -4.44 -5.76 -16.81
C ASN A 133 -3.34 -4.71 -16.70
N ASN A 134 -3.18 -3.85 -17.70
CA ASN A 134 -2.22 -2.76 -17.66
C ASN A 134 -2.52 -1.79 -16.52
N LEU A 135 -3.81 -1.50 -16.29
CA LEU A 135 -4.24 -0.65 -15.20
C LEU A 135 -4.04 -1.31 -13.83
N LEU A 136 -4.36 -2.60 -13.68
CA LEU A 136 -4.08 -3.38 -12.47
C LEU A 136 -2.59 -3.37 -12.12
N LYS A 137 -1.72 -3.58 -13.12
CA LYS A 137 -0.27 -3.50 -12.93
C LYS A 137 0.16 -2.12 -12.43
N ALA A 138 -0.34 -1.04 -13.05
CA ALA A 138 -0.04 0.33 -12.63
C ALA A 138 -0.52 0.61 -11.19
N MET A 139 -1.71 0.09 -10.81
CA MET A 139 -2.23 0.20 -9.44
C MET A 139 -1.35 -0.53 -8.42
N LEU A 140 -0.88 -1.74 -8.75
CA LEU A 140 0.02 -2.50 -7.87
C LEU A 140 1.38 -1.80 -7.72
N ASP A 141 1.95 -1.27 -8.81
CA ASP A 141 3.22 -0.55 -8.78
C ASP A 141 3.14 0.70 -7.89
N VAL A 142 2.09 1.53 -8.07
CA VAL A 142 1.87 2.72 -7.23
C VAL A 142 1.66 2.33 -5.78
N THR A 143 0.87 1.30 -5.52
CA THR A 143 0.61 0.81 -4.15
C THR A 143 1.89 0.37 -3.48
N ASN A 144 2.73 -0.40 -4.18
CA ASN A 144 4.00 -0.87 -3.63
C ASN A 144 4.91 0.31 -3.22
N ASN A 145 4.95 1.38 -4.03
CA ASN A 145 5.75 2.56 -3.70
C ASN A 145 5.16 3.34 -2.52
N VAL A 146 3.84 3.47 -2.42
CA VAL A 146 3.18 4.10 -1.27
C VAL A 146 3.48 3.32 0.01
N VAL A 147 3.41 1.99 -0.03
CA VAL A 147 3.77 1.12 1.10
C VAL A 147 5.25 1.27 1.46
N GLN A 148 6.15 1.25 0.48
CA GLN A 148 7.58 1.48 0.72
C GLN A 148 7.87 2.84 1.36
N PHE A 149 7.21 3.92 0.91
CA PHE A 149 7.36 5.24 1.54
C PHE A 149 6.92 5.25 2.99
N HIS A 150 5.84 4.54 3.32
CA HIS A 150 5.35 4.45 4.68
C HIS A 150 6.24 3.59 5.59
N GLU A 151 6.97 2.64 5.02
CA GLU A 151 7.94 1.79 5.72
C GLU A 151 9.33 2.44 5.81
N LEU A 152 9.55 3.60 5.19
CA LEU A 152 10.83 4.29 5.28
C LEU A 152 11.15 4.62 6.74
N PRO A 153 12.32 4.21 7.25
CA PRO A 153 12.72 4.45 8.62
C PRO A 153 12.81 5.94 8.93
N SER A 154 11.93 6.40 9.82
CA SER A 154 11.81 7.79 10.23
C SER A 154 12.96 8.29 11.12
N GLN A 155 13.88 7.40 11.54
CA GLN A 155 15.01 7.79 12.38
C GLN A 155 16.04 8.64 11.63
N TYR A 156 16.32 8.29 10.38
CA TYR A 156 17.39 8.93 9.59
C TYR A 156 16.90 9.61 8.32
N ILE A 157 15.62 9.49 7.98
CA ILE A 157 15.03 10.22 6.85
C ILE A 157 14.32 11.45 7.39
N ASP A 158 14.84 12.62 7.01
CA ASP A 158 14.29 13.92 7.41
C ASP A 158 12.90 14.12 6.77
N PRO A 159 11.82 14.31 7.56
CA PRO A 159 10.50 14.59 7.01
C PRO A 159 10.41 15.92 6.25
N GLU A 160 11.32 16.85 6.53
CA GLU A 160 11.40 18.16 5.89
C GLU A 160 12.33 18.18 4.67
N ALA A 161 12.96 17.04 4.34
CA ALA A 161 13.71 16.89 3.10
C ALA A 161 12.80 17.22 1.88
N PRO A 162 13.29 17.96 0.87
CA PRO A 162 12.54 18.28 -0.34
C PRO A 162 11.88 17.05 -1.00
N GLU A 163 12.59 15.93 -0.96
CA GLU A 163 12.22 14.64 -1.51
C GLU A 163 11.02 14.05 -0.78
N MET A 164 11.10 14.05 0.56
CA MET A 164 10.05 13.55 1.45
C MET A 164 8.81 14.43 1.40
N LEU A 165 8.98 15.76 1.33
CA LEU A 165 7.91 16.71 1.14
C LEU A 165 7.22 16.53 -0.22
N THR A 166 7.99 16.27 -1.27
CA THR A 166 7.45 15.98 -2.61
C THR A 166 6.62 14.69 -2.58
N ALA A 167 7.16 13.61 -2.00
CA ALA A 167 6.46 12.35 -1.84
C ALA A 167 5.17 12.52 -1.01
N SER A 168 5.24 13.19 0.13
CA SER A 168 4.09 13.48 1.01
C SER A 168 2.99 14.31 0.34
N ASN A 169 3.34 15.06 -0.71
CA ASN A 169 2.38 15.78 -1.55
C ASN A 169 1.78 14.93 -2.67
N LEU A 170 2.52 13.95 -3.18
CA LEU A 170 2.07 13.02 -4.21
C LEU A 170 1.19 11.89 -3.65
N ILE A 171 1.52 11.34 -2.47
CA ILE A 171 0.88 10.15 -1.89
C ILE A 171 -0.65 10.28 -1.81
N PRO A 172 -1.25 11.36 -1.26
CA PRO A 172 -2.71 11.46 -1.23
C PRO A 172 -3.35 11.40 -2.62
N GLY A 173 -2.71 12.05 -3.61
CA GLY A 173 -3.14 12.00 -5.00
C GLY A 173 -3.01 10.60 -5.59
N ALA A 174 -1.90 9.91 -5.33
CA ALA A 174 -1.65 8.55 -5.77
C ALA A 174 -2.70 7.57 -5.25
N VAL A 175 -3.02 7.64 -3.96
CA VAL A 175 -4.06 6.81 -3.34
C VAL A 175 -5.43 7.10 -3.96
N TYR A 176 -5.79 8.37 -4.12
CA TYR A 176 -7.05 8.74 -4.77
C TYR A 176 -7.16 8.17 -6.19
N TRP A 177 -6.12 8.35 -7.03
CA TRP A 177 -6.17 7.87 -8.41
C TRP A 177 -6.19 6.35 -8.49
N THR A 178 -5.53 5.67 -7.55
CA THR A 178 -5.55 4.20 -7.46
C THR A 178 -6.95 3.71 -7.10
N ILE A 179 -7.58 4.25 -6.04
CA ILE A 179 -8.95 3.88 -5.65
C ILE A 179 -9.95 4.24 -6.76
N ARG A 180 -9.78 5.39 -7.41
CA ARG A 180 -10.61 5.76 -8.56
C ARG A 180 -10.52 4.73 -9.68
N SER A 181 -9.32 4.22 -9.93
CA SER A 181 -9.06 3.22 -10.97
C SER A 181 -9.67 1.87 -10.62
N ILE A 182 -9.68 1.50 -9.34
CA ILE A 182 -10.41 0.32 -8.83
C ILE A 182 -11.91 0.47 -9.15
N VAL A 183 -12.52 1.60 -8.76
CA VAL A 183 -13.95 1.84 -9.01
C VAL A 183 -14.27 1.81 -10.52
N SER A 184 -13.45 2.48 -11.34
CA SER A 184 -13.64 2.50 -12.80
C SER A 184 -13.50 1.10 -13.43
N CYS A 185 -12.54 0.30 -12.98
CA CYS A 185 -12.43 -1.08 -13.45
C CYS A 185 -13.65 -1.90 -13.03
N ALA A 186 -14.14 -1.76 -11.79
CA ALA A 186 -15.32 -2.49 -11.32
C ALA A 186 -16.58 -2.13 -12.13
N SER A 187 -16.79 -0.85 -12.46
CA SER A 187 -17.84 -0.41 -13.38
C SER A 187 -17.72 -1.09 -14.74
N HIS A 188 -16.55 -1.00 -15.37
CA HIS A 188 -16.34 -1.55 -16.72
C HIS A 188 -16.50 -3.07 -16.75
N VAL A 189 -16.09 -3.75 -15.69
CA VAL A 189 -16.29 -5.18 -15.48
C VAL A 189 -17.78 -5.53 -15.44
N LEU A 190 -18.58 -4.79 -14.66
CA LEU A 190 -20.01 -5.02 -14.55
C LEU A 190 -20.72 -4.80 -15.89
N ASP A 191 -20.34 -3.76 -16.63
CA ASP A 191 -20.87 -3.49 -17.97
C ASP A 191 -20.52 -4.60 -18.97
N ILE A 192 -19.27 -5.09 -18.94
CA ILE A 192 -18.81 -6.21 -19.76
C ILE A 192 -19.56 -7.52 -19.45
N THR A 193 -19.80 -7.80 -18.17
CA THR A 193 -20.49 -9.05 -17.76
C THR A 193 -21.98 -9.05 -18.09
N GLY A 194 -22.53 -7.93 -18.57
CA GLY A 194 -23.96 -7.78 -18.85
C GLY A 194 -24.82 -7.68 -17.57
N LEU A 195 -24.18 -7.56 -16.40
CA LEU A 195 -24.84 -7.30 -15.13
C LEU A 195 -25.07 -5.79 -14.91
N GLY A 196 -24.38 -4.93 -15.66
CA GLY A 196 -24.66 -3.51 -15.76
C GLY A 196 -25.93 -3.21 -16.55
N GLN A 197 -26.72 -2.22 -16.12
CA GLN A 197 -27.93 -1.76 -16.83
C GLN A 197 -27.64 -1.02 -18.17
N GLY A 198 -26.41 -1.06 -18.68
CA GLY A 198 -25.98 -0.36 -19.90
C GLY A 198 -25.63 -1.30 -21.06
N TYR A 199 -26.52 -1.40 -22.04
CA TYR A 199 -26.21 -1.99 -23.36
C TYR A 199 -25.35 -1.03 -24.19
N LEU A 200 -24.03 -0.93 -23.93
CA LEU A 200 -23.01 -0.60 -24.96
C LEU A 200 -21.60 -0.60 -24.34
N THR A 201 -20.76 -1.61 -24.65
CA THR A 201 -19.30 -1.40 -24.57
C THR A 201 -18.91 -0.48 -25.73
N SER A 202 -18.99 0.84 -25.54
CA SER A 202 -18.48 1.82 -26.50
C SER A 202 -16.98 2.02 -26.30
N THR A 203 -16.29 2.40 -27.37
CA THR A 203 -14.87 2.81 -27.37
C THR A 203 -14.55 3.92 -26.36
N THR A 204 -15.56 4.62 -25.83
CA THR A 204 -15.42 5.66 -24.81
C THR A 204 -15.17 5.12 -23.38
N GLU A 205 -15.22 3.82 -23.11
CA GLU A 205 -14.87 3.34 -21.75
C GLU A 205 -13.41 2.87 -21.68
N THR A 206 -12.91 2.28 -22.77
CA THR A 206 -11.53 1.76 -22.82
C THR A 206 -10.48 2.88 -22.79
N TRP A 207 -10.77 4.07 -23.34
CA TRP A 207 -9.84 5.21 -23.27
C TRP A 207 -9.73 5.76 -21.84
N GLU A 208 -10.81 5.74 -21.06
CA GLU A 208 -10.78 6.21 -19.67
C GLU A 208 -9.84 5.35 -18.85
N LEU A 209 -9.95 4.01 -18.95
CA LEU A 209 -9.04 3.09 -18.27
C LEU A 209 -7.59 3.25 -18.74
N SER A 210 -7.38 3.45 -20.04
CA SER A 210 -6.03 3.69 -20.58
C SER A 210 -5.44 5.02 -20.07
N SER A 211 -6.26 6.06 -19.95
CA SER A 211 -5.84 7.35 -19.41
C SER A 211 -5.50 7.28 -17.93
N LEU A 212 -6.25 6.48 -17.16
CA LEU A 212 -5.96 6.18 -15.76
C LEU A 212 -4.65 5.42 -15.60
N ALA A 213 -4.40 4.43 -16.46
CA ALA A 213 -3.15 3.66 -16.44
C ALA A 213 -1.95 4.57 -16.67
N HIS A 214 -2.01 5.44 -17.68
CA HIS A 214 -0.98 6.44 -17.95
C HIS A 214 -0.83 7.45 -16.79
N LYS A 215 -1.95 7.88 -16.18
CA LYS A 215 -1.91 8.79 -15.04
C LYS A 215 -1.20 8.16 -13.84
N LEU A 216 -1.48 6.89 -13.54
CA LEU A 216 -0.82 6.15 -12.49
C LEU A 216 0.65 5.91 -12.81
N ASP A 217 1.01 5.56 -14.04
CA ASP A 217 2.40 5.34 -14.44
C ASP A 217 3.27 6.62 -14.30
N ASN A 218 2.71 7.77 -14.64
CA ASN A 218 3.37 9.06 -14.40
C ASN A 218 3.60 9.31 -12.90
N ILE A 219 2.57 9.08 -12.06
CA ILE A 219 2.70 9.24 -10.61
C ILE A 219 3.73 8.25 -10.06
N ASN A 220 3.69 7.01 -10.53
CA ASN A 220 4.60 5.93 -10.16
C ASN A 220 6.06 6.31 -10.44
N THR A 221 6.33 6.88 -11.61
CA THR A 221 7.67 7.34 -11.99
C THR A 221 8.21 8.41 -11.03
N HIS A 222 7.38 9.38 -10.65
CA HIS A 222 7.77 10.40 -9.67
C HIS A 222 7.99 9.83 -8.28
N LEU A 223 7.12 8.91 -7.82
CA LEU A 223 7.29 8.25 -6.52
C LEU A 223 8.58 7.43 -6.48
N ARG A 224 8.88 6.64 -7.53
CA ARG A 224 10.14 5.86 -7.61
C ARG A 224 11.37 6.76 -7.55
N MET A 225 11.35 7.88 -8.27
CA MET A 225 12.46 8.83 -8.23
C MET A 225 12.71 9.33 -6.81
N GLN A 226 11.65 9.67 -6.07
CA GLN A 226 11.79 10.12 -4.69
C GLN A 226 12.28 8.98 -3.75
N LEU A 227 11.80 7.74 -3.94
CA LEU A 227 12.28 6.57 -3.17
C LEU A 227 13.78 6.32 -3.36
N THR A 228 14.34 6.64 -4.54
CA THR A 228 15.79 6.48 -4.77
C THR A 228 16.63 7.59 -4.13
N LEU A 229 16.06 8.78 -3.92
CA LEU A 229 16.79 9.93 -3.39
C LEU A 229 16.80 9.95 -1.86
N CYS A 230 15.69 9.62 -1.20
CA CYS A 230 15.60 9.68 0.27
C CYS A 230 16.72 8.90 1.01
N PRO A 231 17.05 7.65 0.62
CA PRO A 231 18.12 6.91 1.30
C PRO A 231 19.51 7.51 1.07
N GLN A 232 19.75 8.10 -0.11
CA GLN A 232 21.03 8.73 -0.44
C GLN A 232 21.25 10.00 0.39
N GLU A 233 20.21 10.82 0.53
CA GLU A 233 20.27 12.03 1.34
C GLU A 233 20.43 11.73 2.83
N ALA A 234 19.70 10.72 3.33
CA ALA A 234 19.85 10.25 4.70
C ALA A 234 21.28 9.75 4.98
N PHE A 235 21.85 8.99 4.04
CA PHE A 235 23.22 8.52 4.12
C PHE A 235 24.22 9.68 4.13
N GLU A 236 24.07 10.65 3.25
CA GLU A 236 24.99 11.80 3.18
C GLU A 236 24.86 12.69 4.44
N THR A 237 23.65 12.86 4.97
CA THR A 237 23.42 13.55 6.25
C THR A 237 24.12 12.84 7.40
N LEU A 238 23.97 11.52 7.50
CA LEU A 238 24.68 10.72 8.51
C LEU A 238 26.19 10.81 8.33
N ARG A 239 26.69 10.69 7.11
CA ARG A 239 28.12 10.80 6.80
C ARG A 239 28.70 12.15 7.25
N LEU A 240 28.03 13.25 6.92
CA LEU A 240 28.43 14.59 7.36
C LEU A 240 28.42 14.74 8.89
N LEU A 241 27.47 14.10 9.58
CA LEU A 241 27.44 14.06 11.04
C LEU A 241 28.63 13.32 11.65
N PHE A 242 29.08 12.22 11.03
CA PHE A 242 30.28 11.50 11.46
C PHE A 242 31.56 12.29 11.17
N GLU A 243 31.67 12.94 10.01
CA GLU A 243 32.88 13.69 9.62
C GLU A 243 33.08 14.97 10.44
N ARG A 244 32.01 15.64 10.86
CA ARG A 244 32.08 16.93 11.60
C ARG A 244 32.58 16.83 13.04
N SER A 245 33.01 15.66 13.52
CA SER A 245 33.51 15.42 14.89
C SER A 245 32.64 16.12 15.95
N PRO A 246 31.39 15.67 16.16
CA PRO A 246 30.50 16.31 17.12
C PRO A 246 31.12 16.28 18.54
N GLN A 247 30.88 17.34 19.32
CA GLN A 247 31.41 17.51 20.70
C GLN A 247 31.18 16.28 21.59
N ASP A 248 30.14 15.52 21.30
CA ASP A 248 29.89 14.19 21.82
C ASP A 248 29.18 13.33 20.76
N ASN A 249 29.11 12.03 21.01
CA ASN A 249 28.44 11.05 20.15
C ASN A 249 26.90 11.16 20.12
N SER A 250 26.29 12.06 20.92
CA SER A 250 24.83 12.05 21.11
C SER A 250 24.06 12.35 19.83
N LYS A 251 24.53 13.30 19.02
CA LYS A 251 23.87 13.67 17.75
C LYS A 251 23.84 12.52 16.76
N VAL A 252 24.95 11.79 16.65
CA VAL A 252 25.08 10.65 15.74
C VAL A 252 24.20 9.50 16.21
N LEU A 253 24.25 9.17 17.51
CA LEU A 253 23.41 8.11 18.07
C LEU A 253 21.92 8.43 17.94
N LYS A 254 21.52 9.68 18.21
CA LYS A 254 20.13 10.11 18.01
C LYS A 254 19.69 10.00 16.55
N ALA A 255 20.52 10.46 15.61
CA ALA A 255 20.19 10.36 14.19
C ALA A 255 20.10 8.91 13.68
N MET A 256 20.82 7.96 14.29
CA MET A 256 20.76 6.55 13.89
C MET A 256 19.60 5.78 14.53
N PHE A 257 19.24 6.10 15.79
CA PHE A 257 18.38 5.23 16.60
C PHE A 257 17.08 5.88 17.09
N CYS A 258 17.01 7.21 17.23
CA CYS A 258 15.79 7.88 17.68
C CYS A 258 14.88 8.20 16.49
N SER A 259 13.61 7.81 16.58
CA SER A 259 12.55 8.39 15.75
C SER A 259 11.94 9.60 16.46
N GLN A 260 11.11 10.38 15.78
CA GLN A 260 10.40 11.50 16.44
C GLN A 260 9.49 11.05 17.59
N ASP A 261 9.01 9.80 17.54
CA ASP A 261 8.06 9.24 18.50
C ASP A 261 8.70 8.37 19.60
N ASP A 262 9.99 8.00 19.46
CA ASP A 262 10.68 7.11 20.41
C ASP A 262 11.95 7.73 20.99
N SER A 263 11.84 8.17 22.25
CA SER A 263 12.93 8.77 23.02
C SER A 263 13.81 7.76 23.75
N LEU A 264 13.45 6.46 23.78
CA LEU A 264 14.13 5.40 24.53
C LEU A 264 14.40 4.16 23.66
N PRO A 265 15.15 4.28 22.54
CA PRO A 265 15.25 3.22 21.54
C PRO A 265 16.17 2.05 21.96
N LEU A 266 16.85 2.14 23.11
CA LEU A 266 17.84 1.13 23.53
C LEU A 266 17.22 0.14 24.50
N PHE A 267 17.54 -1.15 24.36
CA PHE A 267 17.20 -2.17 25.34
C PHE A 267 18.41 -2.53 26.20
N ASP A 268 18.24 -2.55 27.52
CA ASP A 268 19.29 -3.02 28.43
C ASP A 268 19.33 -4.55 28.51
N GLY A 269 20.31 -5.16 27.82
CA GLY A 269 20.53 -6.60 27.83
C GLY A 269 21.06 -7.17 29.15
N SER A 270 21.45 -6.33 30.12
CA SER A 270 21.86 -6.79 31.45
C SER A 270 20.65 -7.16 32.34
N SER A 271 19.46 -6.63 32.01
CA SER A 271 18.21 -7.02 32.64
C SER A 271 17.82 -8.44 32.22
N LYS A 272 17.69 -9.36 33.19
CA LYS A 272 17.26 -10.75 32.94
C LYS A 272 15.81 -10.88 32.47
N GLN A 273 15.05 -9.79 32.36
CA GLN A 273 13.67 -9.82 31.86
C GLN A 273 13.64 -9.87 30.34
N ARG A 274 13.70 -11.09 29.79
CA ARG A 274 13.57 -11.36 28.35
C ARG A 274 12.25 -10.91 27.72
N LEU A 275 11.19 -10.79 28.52
CA LEU A 275 9.83 -10.53 28.02
C LEU A 275 9.46 -9.04 27.99
N ASN A 276 10.13 -8.21 28.79
CA ASN A 276 9.98 -6.74 28.80
C ASN A 276 11.34 -6.13 29.17
N PRO A 277 12.31 -6.09 28.23
CA PRO A 277 13.58 -5.44 28.49
C PRO A 277 13.35 -3.95 28.75
N GLU A 278 14.02 -3.42 29.77
CA GLU A 278 13.91 -2.00 30.14
C GLU A 278 14.45 -1.14 29.00
N THR A 279 13.64 -0.18 28.55
CA THR A 279 14.03 0.77 27.51
C THR A 279 14.83 1.91 28.13
N VAL A 280 15.94 2.26 27.50
CA VAL A 280 16.92 3.20 28.04
C VAL A 280 17.18 4.32 27.04
N SER A 281 17.36 5.52 27.58
CA SER A 281 17.70 6.69 26.78
C SER A 281 19.09 6.56 26.16
N ILE A 282 19.29 7.09 24.96
CA ILE A 282 20.62 7.23 24.36
C ILE A 282 21.57 8.08 25.23
N GLU A 283 21.04 8.94 26.10
CA GLU A 283 21.85 9.83 26.94
C GLU A 283 22.81 9.08 27.89
N VAL A 284 22.53 7.83 28.29
CA VAL A 284 23.51 7.03 29.08
C VAL A 284 24.77 6.68 28.29
N LEU A 285 24.75 6.76 26.96
CA LEU A 285 25.91 6.55 26.10
C LEU A 285 26.69 7.82 25.79
N ARG A 286 26.20 8.98 26.26
CA ARG A 286 26.81 10.28 25.98
C ARG A 286 28.26 10.34 26.46
N ARG A 287 29.17 10.77 25.58
CA ARG A 287 30.63 10.88 25.84
C ARG A 287 31.31 9.56 26.21
N LYS A 288 30.68 8.41 25.93
CA LYS A 288 31.29 7.09 26.06
C LYS A 288 31.81 6.60 24.72
N ILE A 289 32.79 5.70 24.75
CA ILE A 289 33.16 4.92 23.58
C ILE A 289 32.06 3.87 23.36
N VAL A 290 31.39 3.95 22.22
CA VAL A 290 30.32 3.02 21.84
C VAL A 290 30.83 2.16 20.70
N LEU A 291 30.80 0.84 20.90
CA LEU A 291 31.04 -0.14 19.84
C LEU A 291 29.70 -0.58 19.28
N LEU A 292 29.52 -0.41 17.98
CA LEU A 292 28.33 -0.87 17.28
C LEU A 292 28.56 -2.28 16.76
N TYR A 293 27.74 -3.23 17.19
CA TYR A 293 27.72 -4.58 16.64
C TYR A 293 26.45 -4.75 15.78
N VAL A 294 26.62 -4.91 14.48
CA VAL A 294 25.51 -5.14 13.55
C VAL A 294 25.41 -6.63 13.26
N ALA A 295 24.42 -7.28 13.88
CA ALA A 295 24.24 -8.73 13.79
C ALA A 295 23.68 -9.19 12.43
N PHE A 296 22.84 -8.36 11.81
CA PHE A 296 22.20 -8.69 10.53
C PHE A 296 22.26 -7.47 9.62
N TRP A 297 22.81 -7.67 8.43
CA TRP A 297 22.75 -6.73 7.32
C TRP A 297 21.84 -7.34 6.26
N LYS A 298 20.66 -6.77 6.03
CA LYS A 298 19.80 -7.17 4.94
C LYS A 298 20.14 -6.29 3.74
N GLN A 299 20.88 -6.83 2.78
CA GLN A 299 21.01 -6.18 1.47
C GLN A 299 19.68 -6.34 0.75
N GLU A 300 18.91 -5.26 0.63
CA GLU A 300 17.83 -5.20 -0.35
C GLU A 300 18.48 -4.98 -1.72
N LEU A 301 18.51 -6.07 -2.49
CA LEU A 301 18.94 -6.15 -3.90
C LEU A 301 17.71 -6.10 -4.81
#